data_AF-A0A355YEI6-F1
#
_entry.id   AF-A0A355YEI6-F1
#
_cell.length_a   1.000
_cell.length_b   1.000
_cell.length_c   1.000
_cell.angle_alpha   90.00
_cell.angle_beta   90.00
_cell.angle_gamma   90.00
#
_symmetry.space_group_name_H-M   'P 1'
#
loop_
_entity.id
_entity.type
_entity.pdbx_description
1 polymer ?
#
loop_
_entity_poly.entity_id
_entity_poly.type
_entity_poly.pdbx_seq_one_letter_code
_entity_poly.pdbx_strand_id
1 'polypeptide(L)'
;MTFALSLAAISPAALAADAGERLGLPPSPASTEFVQQRTQFQLHTLLTEQRHPRTWNLSEVAATDPAQALSQLFSVDEDVARAFAALADDPQRMAKLHAASAAVQRALRDGHRIYFYGTGSTGRLAETLESGVWRPFWMRMQADPAWPRIAAKLPADLGERVRGEITGGDRALISSLEGFEDLQLIGALQMRDDGIGADDVVFAVTEGGETSAVIGTALAAADQRGEGSDRVWFVYNNPDEVLRPFERSRRVLDDARIHKIALPTGPQAITGSTRMQATTTSLYALGLVLEDALRALLLPQLPAADAQRLGLDARDSIESRLRGFAGLQRSVAGSAPQLAQWTVREAQAYADGRH
;
A
#
# COMPACT_ATOMS: atom_id res chain seq x y z
N MET A 1 4.63 -23.09 17.89
CA MET A 1 5.28 -24.19 17.18
C MET A 1 5.53 -23.74 15.76
N THR A 2 6.79 -23.44 15.47
CA THR A 2 7.29 -22.83 14.24
C THR A 2 7.29 -23.89 13.13
N PHE A 3 6.36 -23.81 12.18
CA PHE A 3 6.47 -24.58 10.94
C PHE A 3 7.49 -23.88 10.03
N ALA A 4 8.76 -24.07 10.33
CA ALA A 4 9.81 -23.87 9.35
C ALA A 4 9.80 -25.10 8.42
N LEU A 5 8.91 -25.09 7.43
CA LEU A 5 9.06 -25.99 6.28
C LEU A 5 10.32 -25.55 5.54
N SER A 6 11.37 -26.38 5.61
CA SER A 6 12.52 -26.26 4.73
C SER A 6 12.03 -26.49 3.30
N LEU A 7 11.67 -25.40 2.61
CA LEU A 7 11.57 -25.39 1.17
C LEU A 7 13.01 -25.52 0.66
N ALA A 8 13.45 -26.76 0.44
CA ALA A 8 14.52 -27.00 -0.52
C ALA A 8 14.05 -26.32 -1.82
N ALA A 9 14.77 -25.29 -2.25
CA ALA A 9 14.42 -24.49 -3.42
C ALA A 9 14.36 -25.42 -4.63
N ILE A 10 13.16 -25.87 -5.00
CA ILE A 10 12.95 -26.55 -6.27
C ILE A 10 13.27 -25.52 -7.33
N SER A 11 14.31 -25.77 -8.13
CA SER A 11 14.70 -24.80 -9.15
C SER A 11 13.51 -24.54 -10.09
N PRO A 12 13.30 -23.29 -10.54
CA PRO A 12 12.27 -22.95 -11.52
C PRO A 12 12.34 -23.84 -12.78
N ALA A 13 13.55 -24.26 -13.17
CA ALA A 13 13.78 -25.20 -14.27
C ALA A 13 13.23 -26.61 -13.99
N ALA A 14 13.33 -27.10 -12.75
CA ALA A 14 12.75 -28.39 -12.35
C ALA A 14 11.22 -28.33 -12.27
N LEU A 15 10.65 -27.20 -11.81
CA LEU A 15 9.20 -26.95 -11.85
C LEU A 15 8.67 -26.89 -13.29
N ALA A 16 9.40 -26.25 -14.21
CA ALA A 16 9.01 -26.15 -15.62
C ALA A 16 9.03 -27.52 -16.34
N ALA A 17 9.99 -28.39 -16.00
CA ALA A 17 10.06 -29.74 -16.54
C ALA A 17 8.89 -30.62 -16.07
N ASP A 18 8.53 -30.55 -14.78
CA ASP A 18 7.38 -31.28 -14.18
C ASP A 18 6.03 -30.71 -14.65
N ALA A 19 5.93 -29.40 -14.87
CA ALA A 19 4.69 -28.74 -15.31
C ALA A 19 4.21 -29.20 -16.70
N GLY A 20 5.13 -29.42 -17.65
CA GLY A 20 4.78 -29.91 -18.99
C GLY A 20 4.18 -31.33 -18.94
N GLU A 21 4.66 -32.16 -18.02
CA GLU A 21 4.17 -33.53 -17.81
C GLU A 21 2.81 -33.53 -17.11
N ARG A 22 2.59 -32.64 -16.12
CA ARG A 22 1.31 -32.50 -15.39
C ARG A 22 0.19 -31.86 -16.19
N LEU A 23 0.51 -30.88 -17.03
CA LEU A 23 -0.48 -30.12 -17.82
C LEU A 23 -0.72 -30.74 -19.21
N GLY A 24 0.08 -31.72 -19.63
CA GLY A 24 -0.02 -32.35 -20.94
C GLY A 24 0.26 -31.40 -22.10
N LEU A 25 0.95 -30.28 -21.86
CA LEU A 25 1.24 -29.23 -22.83
C LEU A 25 2.74 -28.90 -22.81
N PRO A 26 3.45 -28.95 -23.95
CA PRO A 26 4.85 -28.53 -23.99
C PRO A 26 4.95 -27.02 -23.72
N PRO A 27 5.91 -26.55 -22.89
CA PRO A 27 6.09 -25.13 -22.63
C PRO A 27 6.48 -24.40 -23.92
N SER A 28 5.94 -23.19 -24.11
CA SER A 28 6.30 -22.37 -25.27
C SER A 28 7.78 -21.92 -25.21
N PRO A 29 8.41 -21.57 -26.35
CA PRO A 29 9.75 -20.99 -26.36
C PRO A 29 9.85 -19.74 -25.48
N ALA A 30 8.83 -18.88 -25.49
CA ALA A 30 8.76 -17.67 -24.66
C ALA A 30 8.71 -18.00 -23.15
N SER A 31 7.94 -19.03 -22.76
CA SER A 31 7.89 -19.48 -21.36
C SER A 31 9.25 -20.05 -20.91
N THR A 32 9.93 -20.77 -21.79
CA THR A 32 11.26 -21.33 -21.51
C THR A 32 12.32 -20.22 -21.37
N GLU A 33 12.33 -19.25 -22.30
CA GLU A 33 13.18 -18.05 -22.20
C GLU A 33 12.92 -17.30 -20.90
N PHE A 34 11.64 -17.09 -20.54
CA PHE A 34 11.27 -16.39 -19.31
C PHE A 34 11.83 -17.09 -18.07
N VAL A 35 11.60 -18.39 -17.92
CA VAL A 35 12.09 -19.15 -16.76
C VAL A 35 13.63 -19.21 -16.71
N GLN A 36 14.30 -19.21 -17.85
CA GLN A 36 15.77 -19.32 -17.91
C GLN A 36 16.48 -17.97 -17.77
N GLN A 37 15.93 -16.90 -18.34
CA GLN A 37 16.62 -15.63 -18.53
C GLN A 37 16.00 -14.47 -17.75
N ARG A 38 14.73 -14.54 -17.36
CA ARG A 38 14.00 -13.46 -16.69
C ARG A 38 13.96 -13.67 -15.18
N THR A 39 15.09 -14.07 -14.59
CA THR A 39 15.22 -14.46 -13.17
C THR A 39 14.88 -13.32 -12.20
N GLN A 40 15.10 -12.07 -12.60
CA GLN A 40 14.72 -10.89 -11.81
C GLN A 40 13.20 -10.77 -11.55
N PHE A 41 12.36 -11.47 -12.31
CA PHE A 41 10.90 -11.47 -12.15
C PHE A 41 10.38 -12.77 -11.51
N GLN A 42 11.27 -13.63 -11.02
CA GLN A 42 10.89 -14.87 -10.34
C GLN A 42 10.54 -14.62 -8.87
N LEU A 43 9.47 -13.87 -8.65
CA LEU A 43 9.06 -13.37 -7.33
C LEU A 43 8.31 -14.40 -6.47
N HIS A 44 8.22 -15.64 -6.93
CA HIS A 44 7.49 -16.75 -6.29
C HIS A 44 7.94 -17.11 -4.86
N THR A 45 9.01 -16.51 -4.31
CA THR A 45 9.44 -16.67 -2.92
C THR A 45 8.97 -15.54 -2.01
N LEU A 46 8.45 -14.45 -2.58
CA LEU A 46 7.90 -13.33 -1.82
C LEU A 46 6.63 -13.77 -1.09
N LEU A 47 6.44 -13.25 0.12
CA LEU A 47 5.29 -13.56 0.96
C LEU A 47 3.97 -13.15 0.29
N THR A 48 3.97 -12.01 -0.40
CA THR A 48 2.84 -11.49 -1.18
C THR A 48 2.43 -12.39 -2.35
N GLU A 49 3.34 -13.21 -2.86
CA GLU A 49 3.11 -14.13 -3.99
C GLU A 49 2.78 -15.56 -3.53
N GLN A 50 2.80 -15.83 -2.23
CA GLN A 50 2.45 -17.15 -1.71
C GLN A 50 0.93 -17.39 -1.72
N ARG A 51 0.56 -18.67 -1.63
CA ARG A 51 -0.84 -19.09 -1.46
C ARG A 51 -1.24 -18.94 0.01
N HIS A 52 -2.44 -18.39 0.24
CA HIS A 52 -2.99 -18.30 1.59
C HIS A 52 -3.73 -19.60 1.99
N PRO A 53 -3.46 -20.20 3.17
CA PRO A 53 -4.05 -21.48 3.54
C PRO A 53 -5.57 -21.42 3.77
N ARG A 54 -6.11 -20.28 4.20
CA ARG A 54 -7.57 -20.13 4.45
C ARG A 54 -8.42 -20.08 3.18
N THR A 55 -7.81 -19.81 2.03
CA THR A 55 -8.51 -19.61 0.76
C THR A 55 -8.05 -20.61 -0.30
N TRP A 56 -7.45 -21.74 0.11
CA TRP A 56 -6.90 -22.73 -0.81
C TRP A 56 -7.96 -23.33 -1.75
N ASN A 57 -9.19 -23.51 -1.26
CA ASN A 57 -10.34 -24.04 -1.99
C ASN A 57 -11.38 -22.95 -2.32
N LEU A 58 -11.00 -21.67 -2.32
CA LEU A 58 -11.93 -20.54 -2.48
C LEU A 58 -12.81 -20.66 -3.72
N SER A 59 -12.27 -21.11 -4.86
CA SER A 59 -13.03 -21.27 -6.10
C SER A 59 -14.12 -22.34 -5.99
N GLU A 60 -13.84 -23.44 -5.28
CA GLU A 60 -14.80 -24.53 -5.06
C GLU A 60 -15.94 -24.05 -4.16
N VAL A 61 -15.59 -23.36 -3.08
CA VAL A 61 -16.57 -22.78 -2.16
C VAL A 61 -17.40 -21.71 -2.86
N ALA A 62 -16.79 -20.84 -3.67
CA ALA A 62 -17.50 -19.79 -4.40
C ALA A 62 -18.53 -20.34 -5.40
N ALA A 63 -18.28 -21.53 -5.97
CA ALA A 63 -19.22 -22.17 -6.89
C ALA A 63 -20.49 -22.70 -6.18
N THR A 64 -20.40 -23.07 -4.90
CA THR A 64 -21.51 -23.68 -4.16
C THR A 64 -22.14 -22.77 -3.12
N ASP A 65 -21.34 -21.91 -2.49
CA ASP A 65 -21.74 -21.01 -1.41
C ASP A 65 -20.95 -19.68 -1.48
N PRO A 66 -21.45 -18.70 -2.27
CA PRO A 66 -20.84 -17.38 -2.38
C PRO A 66 -20.71 -16.62 -1.05
N ALA A 67 -21.62 -16.84 -0.09
CA ALA A 67 -21.55 -16.19 1.20
C ALA A 67 -20.38 -16.73 2.03
N GLN A 68 -20.21 -18.05 2.07
CA GLN A 68 -19.06 -18.68 2.71
C GLN A 68 -17.75 -18.29 2.03
N ALA A 69 -17.73 -18.20 0.70
CA ALA A 69 -16.54 -17.77 -0.05
C ALA A 69 -16.14 -16.33 0.30
N LEU A 70 -17.09 -15.40 0.38
CA LEU A 70 -16.82 -14.03 0.83
C LEU A 70 -16.35 -13.99 2.29
N SER A 71 -16.94 -14.80 3.18
CA SER A 71 -16.44 -14.94 4.55
C SER A 71 -15.01 -15.47 4.60
N GLN A 72 -14.65 -16.46 3.78
CA GLN A 72 -13.27 -16.94 3.67
C GLN A 72 -12.33 -15.84 3.17
N LEU A 73 -12.74 -15.10 2.13
CA LEU A 73 -11.99 -13.99 1.55
C LEU A 73 -11.68 -12.91 2.61
N PHE A 74 -12.70 -12.44 3.33
CA PHE A 74 -12.57 -11.41 4.36
C PHE A 74 -11.88 -11.89 5.64
N SER A 75 -11.86 -13.21 5.89
CA SER A 75 -11.14 -13.76 7.04
C SER A 75 -9.63 -13.52 6.95
N VAL A 76 -9.07 -13.31 5.75
CA VAL A 76 -7.64 -13.04 5.58
C VAL A 76 -7.25 -11.66 6.14
N ASP A 77 -8.19 -10.71 6.22
CA ASP A 77 -7.93 -9.40 6.84
C ASP A 77 -7.74 -9.50 8.35
N GLU A 78 -8.06 -10.64 8.98
CA GLU A 78 -7.65 -10.91 10.37
C GLU A 78 -6.13 -10.93 10.52
N ASP A 79 -5.40 -11.31 9.46
CA ASP A 79 -3.94 -11.34 9.45
C ASP A 79 -3.39 -9.91 9.42
N VAL A 80 -4.05 -9.00 8.68
CA VAL A 80 -3.79 -7.56 8.72
C VAL A 80 -4.03 -7.00 10.12
N ALA A 81 -5.15 -7.36 10.77
CA ALA A 81 -5.45 -6.94 12.13
C ALA A 81 -4.38 -7.41 13.14
N ARG A 82 -3.91 -8.66 13.04
CA ARG A 82 -2.82 -9.18 13.88
C ARG A 82 -1.50 -8.49 13.60
N ALA A 83 -1.17 -8.23 12.33
CA ALA A 83 0.04 -7.53 11.94
C ALA A 83 0.06 -6.09 12.46
N PHE A 84 -1.07 -5.38 12.43
CA PHE A 84 -1.20 -4.04 12.99
C PHE A 84 -1.13 -4.02 14.52
N ALA A 85 -1.72 -5.00 15.21
CA ALA A 85 -1.53 -5.13 16.65
C ALA A 85 -0.06 -5.34 17.00
N ALA A 86 0.63 -6.27 16.31
CA ALA A 86 2.05 -6.54 16.51
C ALA A 86 2.93 -5.34 16.16
N LEU A 87 2.61 -4.60 15.10
CA LEU A 87 3.28 -3.35 14.75
C LEU A 87 3.13 -2.32 15.86
N ALA A 88 1.92 -2.17 16.40
CA ALA A 88 1.64 -1.22 17.48
C ALA A 88 2.24 -1.63 18.84
N ASP A 89 2.68 -2.87 18.99
CA ASP A 89 3.42 -3.39 20.15
C ASP A 89 4.95 -3.34 19.97
N ASP A 90 5.45 -2.98 18.77
CA ASP A 90 6.88 -2.90 18.44
C ASP A 90 7.36 -1.43 18.48
N PRO A 91 8.11 -1.01 19.53
CA PRO A 91 8.53 0.39 19.66
C PRO A 91 9.47 0.85 18.55
N GLN A 92 10.30 -0.04 17.99
CA GLN A 92 11.26 0.32 16.96
C GLN A 92 10.55 0.59 15.63
N ARG A 93 9.58 -0.26 15.27
CA ARG A 93 8.77 -0.06 14.07
C ARG A 93 7.81 1.13 14.23
N MET A 94 7.22 1.32 15.41
CA MET A 94 6.39 2.50 15.69
C MET A 94 7.18 3.80 15.63
N ALA A 95 8.43 3.83 16.10
CA ALA A 95 9.29 5.00 15.97
C ALA A 95 9.44 5.47 14.52
N LYS A 96 9.42 4.55 13.54
CA LYS A 96 9.46 4.90 12.11
C LYS A 96 8.17 5.57 11.64
N LEU A 97 7.00 5.07 12.06
CA LEU A 97 5.72 5.71 11.73
C LEU A 97 5.58 7.10 12.35
N HIS A 98 6.04 7.26 13.60
CA HIS A 98 6.10 8.57 14.26
C HIS A 98 7.08 9.52 13.57
N ALA A 99 8.24 9.03 13.15
CA ALA A 99 9.20 9.83 12.39
C ALA A 99 8.62 10.26 11.03
N ALA A 100 7.87 9.38 10.36
CA ALA A 100 7.16 9.71 9.13
C ALA A 100 6.07 10.79 9.37
N SER A 101 5.26 10.64 10.42
CA SER A 101 4.27 11.65 10.83
C SER A 101 4.93 12.99 11.12
N ALA A 102 6.03 12.99 11.87
CA ALA A 102 6.77 14.21 12.18
C ALA A 102 7.38 14.87 10.94
N ALA A 103 7.89 14.10 9.97
CA ALA A 103 8.38 14.62 8.69
C ALA A 103 7.24 15.27 7.88
N VAL A 104 6.09 14.61 7.80
CA VAL A 104 4.87 15.14 7.17
C VAL A 104 4.42 16.43 7.85
N GLN A 105 4.34 16.43 9.19
CA GLN A 105 3.96 17.59 9.98
C GLN A 105 4.88 18.79 9.72
N ARG A 106 6.21 18.57 9.67
CA ARG A 106 7.17 19.63 9.36
C ARG A 106 6.98 20.17 7.95
N ALA A 107 6.93 19.30 6.96
CA ALA A 107 6.74 19.69 5.57
C ALA A 107 5.46 20.51 5.38
N LEU A 108 4.33 20.03 5.90
CA LEU A 108 3.03 20.73 5.81
C LEU A 108 3.06 22.11 6.48
N ARG A 109 3.65 22.22 7.68
CA ARG A 109 3.75 23.50 8.39
C ARG A 109 4.62 24.50 7.62
N ASP A 110 5.70 24.03 7.02
CA ASP A 110 6.68 24.85 6.33
C ASP A 110 6.28 25.10 4.86
N GLY A 111 5.10 24.61 4.43
CA GLY A 111 4.51 24.86 3.11
C GLY A 111 5.02 23.94 2.00
N HIS A 112 5.65 22.83 2.35
CA HIS A 112 6.13 21.80 1.42
C HIS A 112 5.06 20.74 1.14
N ARG A 113 5.31 19.92 0.13
CA ARG A 113 4.39 18.89 -0.36
C ARG A 113 4.68 17.52 0.26
N ILE A 114 3.65 16.70 0.29
CA ILE A 114 3.70 15.27 0.59
C ILE A 114 3.35 14.52 -0.69
N TYR A 115 4.29 13.75 -1.20
CA TYR A 115 4.17 13.03 -2.46
C TYR A 115 4.05 11.53 -2.19
N PHE A 116 2.94 10.93 -2.58
CA PHE A 116 2.75 9.49 -2.59
C PHE A 116 2.88 9.00 -4.02
N TYR A 117 3.81 8.08 -4.27
CA TYR A 117 4.03 7.49 -5.59
C TYR A 117 3.84 5.98 -5.52
N GLY A 118 3.08 5.42 -6.45
CA GLY A 118 2.89 3.98 -6.57
C GLY A 118 2.53 3.55 -7.99
N THR A 119 2.41 2.24 -8.19
CA THR A 119 2.07 1.64 -9.47
C THR A 119 0.80 0.80 -9.32
N GLY A 120 -0.12 0.86 -10.28
CA GLY A 120 -1.31 0.01 -10.25
C GLY A 120 -2.16 0.28 -8.99
N SER A 121 -2.25 -0.71 -8.09
CA SER A 121 -3.07 -0.58 -6.88
C SER A 121 -2.47 0.38 -5.86
N THR A 122 -1.14 0.39 -5.69
CA THR A 122 -0.46 1.40 -4.86
C THR A 122 -0.53 2.82 -5.45
N GLY A 123 -0.59 2.96 -6.78
CA GLY A 123 -0.87 4.25 -7.42
C GLY A 123 -2.30 4.73 -7.14
N ARG A 124 -3.30 3.83 -7.22
CA ARG A 124 -4.68 4.15 -6.83
C ARG A 124 -4.82 4.46 -5.34
N LEU A 125 -4.02 3.84 -4.48
CA LEU A 125 -3.90 4.20 -3.07
C LEU A 125 -3.39 5.62 -2.90
N ALA A 126 -2.35 6.02 -3.64
CA ALA A 126 -1.80 7.38 -3.58
C ALA A 126 -2.88 8.41 -3.94
N GLU A 127 -3.60 8.18 -5.02
CA GLU A 127 -4.77 8.97 -5.43
C GLU A 127 -5.89 8.98 -4.40
N THR A 128 -6.13 7.86 -3.73
CA THR A 128 -7.12 7.78 -2.66
C THR A 128 -6.73 8.67 -1.47
N LEU A 129 -5.45 8.72 -1.11
CA LEU A 129 -4.95 9.60 -0.04
C LEU A 129 -5.10 11.09 -0.42
N GLU A 130 -4.73 11.47 -1.64
CA GLU A 130 -4.91 12.85 -2.13
C GLU A 130 -6.39 13.20 -2.31
N SER A 131 -7.05 12.55 -3.26
CA SER A 131 -8.33 12.98 -3.81
C SER A 131 -9.53 12.38 -3.08
N GLY A 132 -9.36 11.20 -2.46
CA GLY A 132 -10.41 10.54 -1.68
C GLY A 132 -10.50 11.01 -0.23
N VAL A 133 -9.38 11.43 0.36
CA VAL A 133 -9.29 11.74 1.80
C VAL A 133 -8.87 13.18 2.04
N TRP A 134 -7.68 13.60 1.57
CA TRP A 134 -7.09 14.88 1.90
C TRP A 134 -7.90 16.07 1.37
N ARG A 135 -8.16 16.12 0.06
CA ARG A 135 -8.93 17.21 -0.57
C ARG A 135 -10.35 17.31 0.02
N PRO A 136 -11.14 16.23 0.15
CA PRO A 136 -12.46 16.31 0.76
C PRO A 136 -12.44 16.76 2.22
N PHE A 137 -11.41 16.39 3.01
CA PHE A 137 -11.26 16.90 4.37
C PHE A 137 -11.12 18.43 4.38
N TRP A 138 -10.21 18.97 3.57
CA TRP A 138 -9.98 20.42 3.52
C TRP A 138 -11.18 21.20 2.97
N MET A 139 -11.90 20.65 1.98
CA MET A 139 -13.16 21.24 1.51
C MET A 139 -14.20 21.34 2.64
N ARG A 140 -14.38 20.29 3.44
CA ARG A 140 -15.27 20.32 4.61
C ARG A 140 -14.77 21.30 5.66
N MET A 141 -13.46 21.31 5.91
CA MET A 141 -12.83 22.20 6.89
C MET A 141 -13.00 23.68 6.54
N GLN A 142 -12.89 24.05 5.26
CA GLN A 142 -13.06 25.43 4.79
C GLN A 142 -14.51 25.93 4.92
N ALA A 143 -15.49 25.02 4.83
CA ALA A 143 -16.91 25.32 5.05
C ALA A 143 -17.27 25.40 6.55
N ASP A 144 -16.34 25.07 7.44
CA ASP A 144 -16.58 24.94 8.87
C ASP A 144 -16.50 26.28 9.62
N PRO A 145 -17.34 26.54 10.64
CA PRO A 145 -17.22 27.76 11.46
C PRO A 145 -15.87 27.92 12.19
N ALA A 146 -15.10 26.84 12.38
CA ALA A 146 -13.76 26.91 12.96
C ALA A 146 -12.69 27.43 11.97
N TRP A 147 -12.99 27.47 10.67
CA TRP A 147 -12.02 27.81 9.62
C TRP A 147 -11.27 29.13 9.83
N PRO A 148 -11.93 30.27 10.17
CA PRO A 148 -11.23 31.55 10.33
C PRO A 148 -10.11 31.53 11.39
N ARG A 149 -10.20 30.63 12.39
CA ARG A 149 -9.18 30.49 13.45
C ARG A 149 -7.94 29.74 12.97
N ILE A 150 -8.12 28.84 12.01
CA ILE A 150 -7.07 27.96 11.49
C ILE A 150 -6.41 28.58 10.26
N ALA A 151 -7.19 29.22 9.38
CA ALA A 151 -6.72 29.78 8.12
C ALA A 151 -5.54 30.74 8.29
N ALA A 152 -5.51 31.53 9.37
CA ALA A 152 -4.44 32.48 9.65
C ALA A 152 -3.14 31.84 10.17
N LYS A 153 -3.17 30.55 10.53
CA LYS A 153 -2.06 29.86 11.21
C LYS A 153 -1.42 28.75 10.38
N LEU A 154 -1.98 28.44 9.22
CA LEU A 154 -1.50 27.40 8.31
C LEU A 154 -1.28 28.00 6.92
N PRO A 155 -0.45 27.36 6.08
CA PRO A 155 -0.31 27.74 4.68
C PRO A 155 -1.67 27.78 3.96
N ALA A 156 -1.90 28.81 3.15
CA ALA A 156 -3.20 29.08 2.53
C ALA A 156 -3.68 27.96 1.59
N ASP A 157 -2.75 27.23 0.97
CA ASP A 157 -2.99 26.17 0.00
C ASP A 157 -2.71 24.77 0.58
N LEU A 158 -2.81 24.60 1.89
CA LEU A 158 -2.52 23.33 2.57
C LEU A 158 -3.34 22.15 2.00
N GLY A 159 -4.57 22.40 1.54
CA GLY A 159 -5.42 21.42 0.87
C GLY A 159 -4.85 20.87 -0.44
N GLU A 160 -3.90 21.57 -1.05
CA GLU A 160 -3.22 21.21 -2.30
C GLU A 160 -1.82 20.63 -2.08
N ARG A 161 -1.40 20.45 -0.81
CA ARG A 161 -0.03 20.01 -0.47
C ARG A 161 0.16 18.49 -0.46
N VAL A 162 -0.88 17.69 -0.64
CA VAL A 162 -0.74 16.24 -0.84
C VAL A 162 -0.94 15.95 -2.32
N ARG A 163 0.00 15.21 -2.90
CA ARG A 163 -0.03 14.75 -4.29
C ARG A 163 0.12 13.23 -4.30
N GLY A 164 -0.88 12.54 -4.83
CA GLY A 164 -0.83 11.12 -5.15
C GLY A 164 -0.55 10.96 -6.64
N GLU A 165 0.41 10.12 -6.97
CA GLU A 165 0.79 9.86 -8.35
C GLU A 165 0.81 8.35 -8.63
N ILE A 166 0.22 7.99 -9.77
CA ILE A 166 0.26 6.63 -10.30
C ILE A 166 1.28 6.56 -11.44
N THR A 167 2.09 5.51 -11.48
CA THR A 167 2.99 5.26 -12.61
C THR A 167 2.23 5.28 -13.94
N GLY A 168 2.62 6.18 -14.84
CA GLY A 168 1.95 6.37 -16.14
C GLY A 168 0.81 7.40 -16.16
N GLY A 169 0.55 8.08 -15.04
CA GLY A 169 -0.37 9.22 -14.92
C GLY A 169 -1.83 8.88 -15.21
N ASP A 170 -2.62 9.89 -15.62
CA ASP A 170 -4.07 9.80 -15.85
C ASP A 170 -4.50 8.59 -16.69
N ARG A 171 -3.68 8.21 -17.68
CA ARG A 171 -3.97 7.08 -18.56
C ARG A 171 -4.02 5.76 -17.79
N ALA A 172 -3.19 5.60 -16.76
CA ALA A 172 -3.15 4.43 -15.88
C ALA A 172 -4.37 4.32 -14.95
N LEU A 173 -5.09 5.43 -14.71
CA LEU A 173 -6.35 5.40 -13.95
C LEU A 173 -7.47 4.70 -14.74
N ILE A 174 -7.46 4.85 -16.06
CA ILE A 174 -8.47 4.31 -16.96
C ILE A 174 -8.13 2.87 -17.39
N SER A 175 -6.88 2.61 -17.77
CA SER A 175 -6.43 1.24 -18.04
C SER A 175 -4.96 1.06 -17.69
N SER A 176 -4.61 -0.14 -17.25
CA SER A 176 -3.22 -0.51 -16.98
C SER A 176 -2.31 -0.23 -18.18
N LEU A 177 -1.12 0.31 -17.91
CA LEU A 177 -0.07 0.56 -18.88
C LEU A 177 1.07 -0.43 -18.65
N GLU A 178 1.04 -1.54 -19.40
CA GLU A 178 2.04 -2.60 -19.27
C GLU A 178 3.46 -2.08 -19.58
N GLY A 179 4.44 -2.53 -18.79
CA GLY A 179 5.86 -2.22 -18.97
C GLY A 179 6.34 -0.88 -18.40
N PHE A 180 5.45 0.08 -18.09
CA PHE A 180 5.87 1.33 -17.44
C PHE A 180 6.39 1.09 -16.02
N GLU A 181 5.79 0.14 -15.31
CA GLU A 181 6.19 -0.24 -13.95
C GLU A 181 7.61 -0.84 -13.87
N ASP A 182 8.11 -1.36 -14.99
CA ASP A 182 9.43 -1.95 -15.10
C ASP A 182 10.54 -0.94 -15.38
N LEU A 183 10.20 0.34 -15.61
CA LEU A 183 11.14 1.40 -15.92
C LEU A 183 11.40 2.30 -14.71
N GLN A 184 12.57 2.16 -14.07
CA GLN A 184 12.97 3.03 -12.94
C GLN A 184 12.93 4.51 -13.29
N LEU A 185 13.26 4.86 -14.53
CA LEU A 185 13.30 6.25 -15.00
C LEU A 185 11.94 6.95 -14.91
N ILE A 186 10.82 6.22 -15.08
CA ILE A 186 9.48 6.81 -15.11
C ILE A 186 9.14 7.51 -13.80
N GLY A 187 9.46 6.90 -12.67
CA GLY A 187 9.24 7.48 -11.35
C GLY A 187 9.99 8.80 -11.14
N ALA A 188 11.25 8.85 -11.57
CA ALA A 188 12.07 10.07 -11.49
C ALA A 188 11.53 11.18 -12.40
N LEU A 189 11.05 10.83 -13.61
CA LEU A 189 10.47 11.79 -14.54
C LEU A 189 9.16 12.36 -14.01
N GLN A 190 8.24 11.53 -13.51
CA GLN A 190 6.97 12.00 -12.94
C GLN A 190 7.19 12.89 -11.72
N MET A 191 8.10 12.51 -10.81
CA MET A 191 8.47 13.35 -9.66
C MET A 191 8.96 14.73 -10.09
N ARG A 192 9.77 14.81 -11.16
CA ARG A 192 10.25 16.08 -11.72
C ARG A 192 9.11 16.87 -12.38
N ASP A 193 8.25 16.21 -13.13
CA ASP A 193 7.15 16.84 -13.87
C ASP A 193 6.08 17.38 -12.91
N ASP A 194 5.85 16.72 -11.76
CA ASP A 194 5.06 17.23 -10.64
C ASP A 194 5.74 18.39 -9.88
N GLY A 195 7.03 18.65 -10.14
CA GLY A 195 7.80 19.70 -9.47
C GLY A 195 8.12 19.40 -8.01
N ILE A 196 8.30 18.12 -7.65
CA ILE A 196 8.65 17.70 -6.30
C ILE A 196 10.11 18.11 -5.98
N GLY A 197 10.26 18.93 -4.95
CA GLY A 197 11.53 19.52 -4.50
C GLY A 197 12.22 18.73 -3.38
N ALA A 198 13.41 19.17 -2.97
CA ALA A 198 14.19 18.53 -1.91
C ALA A 198 13.53 18.64 -0.52
N ASP A 199 12.73 19.69 -0.29
CA ASP A 199 12.04 19.90 0.98
C ASP A 199 10.69 19.16 1.08
N ASP A 200 10.23 18.55 -0.02
CA ASP A 200 9.02 17.74 -0.03
C ASP A 200 9.29 16.37 0.60
N VAL A 201 8.25 15.73 1.15
CA VAL A 201 8.31 14.36 1.67
C VAL A 201 7.82 13.40 0.60
N VAL A 202 8.59 12.35 0.31
CA VAL A 202 8.27 11.34 -0.69
C VAL A 202 8.02 9.99 -0.02
N PHE A 203 6.85 9.42 -0.27
CA PHE A 203 6.48 8.05 0.04
C PHE A 203 6.43 7.26 -1.27
N ALA A 204 7.44 6.44 -1.52
CA ALA A 204 7.46 5.46 -2.59
C ALA A 204 6.82 4.16 -2.08
N VAL A 205 5.62 3.86 -2.56
CA VAL A 205 4.77 2.77 -2.06
C VAL A 205 4.70 1.66 -3.10
N THR A 206 5.06 0.44 -2.71
CA THR A 206 4.99 -0.76 -3.54
C THR A 206 4.33 -1.87 -2.74
N GLU A 207 3.53 -2.73 -3.39
CA GLU A 207 2.95 -3.85 -2.67
C GLU A 207 4.04 -4.82 -2.21
N GLY A 208 4.88 -5.26 -3.14
CA GLY A 208 5.85 -6.33 -2.91
C GLY A 208 7.28 -5.88 -2.60
N GLY A 209 7.68 -4.65 -2.90
CA GLY A 209 9.07 -4.19 -2.71
C GLY A 209 9.93 -4.20 -3.98
N GLU A 210 9.49 -4.84 -5.06
CA GLU A 210 10.29 -5.06 -6.29
C GLU A 210 9.86 -4.22 -7.51
N THR A 211 8.86 -3.34 -7.37
CA THR A 211 8.36 -2.52 -8.48
C THR A 211 9.42 -1.50 -8.93
N SER A 212 9.91 -1.62 -10.16
CA SER A 212 11.05 -0.82 -10.64
C SER A 212 10.78 0.68 -10.63
N ALA A 213 9.62 1.13 -11.12
CA ALA A 213 9.27 2.55 -11.15
C ALA A 213 9.26 3.16 -9.74
N VAL A 214 8.71 2.46 -8.75
CA VAL A 214 8.68 2.88 -7.33
C VAL A 214 10.08 2.94 -6.73
N ILE A 215 10.91 1.93 -6.98
CA ILE A 215 12.33 1.92 -6.57
C ILE A 215 13.08 3.10 -7.19
N GLY A 216 12.84 3.38 -8.47
CA GLY A 216 13.39 4.52 -9.19
C GLY A 216 13.01 5.86 -8.56
N THR A 217 11.73 6.03 -8.17
CA THR A 217 11.27 7.21 -7.42
C THR A 217 12.00 7.37 -6.09
N ALA A 218 12.12 6.30 -5.31
CA ALA A 218 12.78 6.36 -4.00
C ALA A 218 14.25 6.77 -4.12
N LEU A 219 14.97 6.18 -5.09
CA LEU A 219 16.38 6.49 -5.34
C LEU A 219 16.57 7.91 -5.88
N ALA A 220 15.74 8.35 -6.83
CA ALA A 220 15.79 9.71 -7.35
C ALA A 220 15.49 10.75 -6.27
N ALA A 221 14.51 10.49 -5.40
CA ALA A 221 14.19 11.34 -4.26
C ALA A 221 15.35 11.42 -3.25
N ALA A 222 16.04 10.30 -3.01
CA ALA A 222 17.23 10.24 -2.15
C ALA A 222 18.42 11.00 -2.76
N ASP A 223 18.66 10.85 -4.05
CA ASP A 223 19.72 11.56 -4.77
C ASP A 223 19.50 13.08 -4.76
N GLN A 224 18.25 13.54 -4.88
CA GLN A 224 17.88 14.95 -4.81
C GLN A 224 18.13 15.58 -3.43
N ARG A 225 18.06 14.78 -2.34
CA ARG A 225 18.09 15.27 -0.95
C ARG A 225 19.41 15.06 -0.24
N GLY A 226 20.17 14.05 -0.65
CA GLY A 226 21.46 13.71 -0.05
C GLY A 226 21.36 13.05 1.33
N GLU A 227 22.51 12.94 1.99
CA GLU A 227 22.66 12.28 3.28
C GLU A 227 21.94 13.03 4.41
N GLY A 228 21.42 12.27 5.38
CA GLY A 228 20.75 12.81 6.57
C GLY A 228 19.32 13.29 6.37
N SER A 229 18.74 13.10 5.17
CA SER A 229 17.33 13.42 4.91
C SER A 229 16.37 12.49 5.68
N ASP A 230 15.33 13.08 6.27
CA ASP A 230 14.21 12.39 6.91
C ASP A 230 12.94 12.35 6.03
N ARG A 231 13.10 12.63 4.74
CA ARG A 231 11.99 12.95 3.83
C ARG A 231 11.69 11.85 2.80
N VAL A 232 12.45 10.78 2.72
CA VAL A 232 12.24 9.70 1.74
C VAL A 232 11.87 8.40 2.43
N TRP A 233 10.71 7.85 2.09
CA TRP A 233 10.12 6.69 2.73
C TRP A 233 9.77 5.63 1.69
N PHE A 234 10.29 4.43 1.87
CA PHE A 234 9.96 3.25 1.07
C PHE A 234 9.04 2.33 1.87
N VAL A 235 7.85 2.07 1.33
CA VAL A 235 6.76 1.36 2.00
C VAL A 235 6.43 0.09 1.23
N TYR A 236 6.48 -1.07 1.89
CA TYR A 236 6.37 -2.39 1.24
C TYR A 236 5.81 -3.45 2.19
N ASN A 237 5.25 -4.54 1.65
CA ASN A 237 4.49 -5.55 2.42
C ASN A 237 5.17 -6.92 2.46
N ASN A 238 6.46 -6.99 2.13
CA ASN A 238 7.29 -8.16 2.36
C ASN A 238 8.29 -7.91 3.50
N PRO A 239 8.66 -8.93 4.28
CA PRO A 239 9.78 -8.81 5.21
C PRO A 239 11.10 -8.48 4.50
N ASP A 240 12.01 -7.77 5.16
CA ASP A 240 13.30 -7.39 4.57
C ASP A 240 14.09 -8.61 4.10
N GLU A 241 14.11 -9.68 4.90
CA GLU A 241 14.89 -10.89 4.65
C GLU A 241 14.50 -11.60 3.35
N VAL A 242 13.22 -11.57 2.96
CA VAL A 242 12.78 -12.19 1.70
C VAL A 242 13.09 -11.32 0.49
N LEU A 243 13.36 -10.03 0.70
CA LEU A 243 13.74 -9.07 -0.35
C LEU A 243 15.26 -9.01 -0.57
N ARG A 244 16.08 -9.39 0.43
CA ARG A 244 17.56 -9.38 0.33
C ARG A 244 18.15 -10.09 -0.89
N PRO A 245 17.59 -11.21 -1.39
CA PRO A 245 18.12 -11.88 -2.59
C PRO A 245 17.95 -11.07 -3.88
N PHE A 246 17.01 -10.13 -3.92
CA PHE A 246 16.72 -9.33 -5.10
C PHE A 246 17.58 -8.06 -5.12
N GLU A 247 18.36 -7.88 -6.18
CA GLU A 247 19.31 -6.77 -6.29
C GLU A 247 18.62 -5.39 -6.16
N ARG A 248 17.45 -5.23 -6.80
CA ARG A 248 16.71 -3.96 -6.82
C ARG A 248 16.22 -3.58 -5.43
N SER A 249 15.53 -4.48 -4.73
CA SER A 249 15.15 -4.26 -3.32
C SER A 249 16.35 -4.00 -2.45
N ARG A 250 17.40 -4.83 -2.53
CA ARG A 250 18.60 -4.68 -1.71
C ARG A 250 19.22 -3.29 -1.86
N ARG A 251 19.26 -2.73 -3.07
CA ARG A 251 19.75 -1.37 -3.33
C ARG A 251 19.01 -0.31 -2.50
N VAL A 252 17.68 -0.38 -2.42
CA VAL A 252 16.87 0.56 -1.61
C VAL A 252 16.98 0.25 -0.12
N LEU A 253 17.00 -1.03 0.26
CA LEU A 253 17.11 -1.47 1.65
C LEU A 253 18.45 -1.05 2.28
N ASP A 254 19.53 -1.02 1.51
CA ASP A 254 20.87 -0.65 1.99
C ASP A 254 21.15 0.86 1.90
N ASP A 255 20.30 1.64 1.21
CA ASP A 255 20.47 3.09 1.09
C ASP A 255 20.04 3.81 2.38
N ALA A 256 21.00 4.32 3.14
CA ALA A 256 20.77 4.98 4.43
C ALA A 256 19.92 6.26 4.33
N ARG A 257 19.80 6.86 3.14
CA ARG A 257 19.02 8.07 2.87
C ARG A 257 17.53 7.79 2.77
N ILE A 258 17.15 6.52 2.63
CA ILE A 258 15.77 6.07 2.45
C ILE A 258 15.32 5.38 3.74
N HIS A 259 14.21 5.83 4.33
CA HIS A 259 13.60 5.21 5.51
C HIS A 259 12.65 4.08 5.09
N LYS A 260 12.63 2.97 5.84
CA LYS A 260 11.89 1.74 5.45
C LYS A 260 10.71 1.48 6.37
N ILE A 261 9.51 1.42 5.82
CA ILE A 261 8.29 1.00 6.51
C ILE A 261 7.84 -0.35 5.92
N ALA A 262 8.27 -1.43 6.57
CA ALA A 262 7.85 -2.78 6.24
C ALA A 262 6.52 -3.12 6.94
N LEU A 263 5.52 -3.51 6.16
CA LEU A 263 4.16 -3.85 6.59
C LEU A 263 3.78 -5.29 6.19
N PRO A 264 4.56 -6.31 6.54
CA PRO A 264 4.23 -7.68 6.16
C PRO A 264 2.97 -8.19 6.86
N THR A 265 1.98 -8.60 6.07
CA THR A 265 0.71 -9.13 6.56
C THR A 265 0.45 -10.58 6.19
N GLY A 266 1.29 -11.16 5.33
CA GLY A 266 1.15 -12.54 4.88
C GLY A 266 0.77 -12.69 3.40
N PRO A 267 0.49 -13.93 2.99
CA PRO A 267 -0.04 -14.22 1.66
C PRO A 267 -1.39 -13.54 1.45
N GLN A 268 -1.68 -13.16 0.21
CA GLN A 268 -2.94 -12.50 -0.15
C GLN A 268 -4.08 -13.53 -0.24
N ALA A 269 -5.32 -13.10 0.04
CA ALA A 269 -6.50 -13.97 -0.04
C ALA A 269 -6.66 -14.64 -1.41
N ILE A 270 -6.33 -13.93 -2.48
CA ILE A 270 -6.09 -14.50 -3.81
C ILE A 270 -4.59 -14.39 -4.06
N THR A 271 -3.92 -15.51 -4.32
CA THR A 271 -2.46 -15.59 -4.55
C THR A 271 -2.00 -14.50 -5.52
N GLY A 272 -1.04 -13.66 -5.09
CA GLY A 272 -0.49 -12.55 -5.88
C GLY A 272 -1.42 -11.33 -6.07
N SER A 273 -2.68 -11.38 -5.63
CA SER A 273 -3.62 -10.25 -5.73
C SER A 273 -3.35 -9.20 -4.66
N THR A 274 -2.22 -8.52 -4.77
CA THR A 274 -1.71 -7.54 -3.80
C THR A 274 -2.59 -6.30 -3.61
N ARG A 275 -3.51 -6.04 -4.55
CA ARG A 275 -4.60 -5.05 -4.40
C ARG A 275 -5.49 -5.26 -3.16
N MET A 276 -5.41 -6.45 -2.54
CA MET A 276 -6.19 -6.83 -1.36
C MET A 276 -5.48 -6.39 -0.07
N GLN A 277 -4.83 -7.32 0.62
CA GLN A 277 -4.27 -7.06 1.95
C GLN A 277 -3.09 -6.09 1.90
N ALA A 278 -2.17 -6.22 0.94
CA ALA A 278 -0.98 -5.36 0.87
C ALA A 278 -1.34 -3.88 0.62
N THR A 279 -2.20 -3.59 -0.36
CA THR A 279 -2.68 -2.23 -0.61
C THR A 279 -3.54 -1.71 0.55
N THR A 280 -4.44 -2.52 1.12
CA THR A 280 -5.24 -2.12 2.30
C THR A 280 -4.34 -1.72 3.47
N THR A 281 -3.29 -2.51 3.73
CA THR A 281 -2.35 -2.28 4.83
C THR A 281 -1.60 -0.98 4.64
N SER A 282 -1.08 -0.75 3.43
CA SER A 282 -0.33 0.45 3.08
C SER A 282 -1.22 1.70 3.13
N LEU A 283 -2.46 1.62 2.61
CA LEU A 283 -3.41 2.73 2.60
C LEU A 283 -3.77 3.13 4.03
N TYR A 284 -4.07 2.13 4.87
CA TYR A 284 -4.45 2.38 6.26
C TYR A 284 -3.30 2.98 7.05
N ALA A 285 -2.11 2.39 6.99
CA ALA A 285 -0.95 2.88 7.75
C ALA A 285 -0.53 4.30 7.33
N LEU A 286 -0.47 4.59 6.03
CA LEU A 286 -0.12 5.93 5.53
C LEU A 286 -1.23 6.95 5.76
N GLY A 287 -2.49 6.53 5.69
CA GLY A 287 -3.63 7.35 6.11
C GLY A 287 -3.53 7.75 7.58
N LEU A 288 -3.11 6.84 8.46
CA LEU A 288 -2.88 7.15 9.88
C LEU A 288 -1.69 8.09 10.09
N VAL A 289 -0.60 7.93 9.34
CA VAL A 289 0.54 8.87 9.38
C VAL A 289 0.08 10.27 8.99
N LEU A 290 -0.73 10.40 7.94
CA LEU A 290 -1.26 11.67 7.47
C LEU A 290 -2.28 12.27 8.47
N GLU A 291 -3.17 11.45 9.02
CA GLU A 291 -4.16 11.83 10.04
C GLU A 291 -3.47 12.32 11.32
N ASP A 292 -2.44 11.62 11.79
CA ASP A 292 -1.68 11.98 12.99
C ASP A 292 -0.93 13.30 12.82
N ALA A 293 -0.23 13.49 11.70
CA ALA A 293 0.47 14.73 11.38
C ALA A 293 -0.50 15.93 11.32
N LEU A 294 -1.66 15.73 10.70
CA LEU A 294 -2.72 16.75 10.61
C LEU A 294 -3.30 17.07 12.00
N ARG A 295 -3.60 16.06 12.82
CA ARG A 295 -4.07 16.25 14.20
C ARG A 295 -3.08 17.05 15.02
N ALA A 296 -1.78 16.77 14.90
CA ALA A 296 -0.73 17.52 15.58
C ALA A 296 -0.66 19.00 15.16
N LEU A 297 -1.04 19.33 13.92
CA LEU A 297 -1.14 20.73 13.44
C LEU A 297 -2.42 21.42 13.90
N LEU A 298 -3.56 20.71 13.90
CA LEU A 298 -4.88 21.31 14.10
C LEU A 298 -5.31 21.39 15.56
N LEU A 299 -5.05 20.36 16.37
CA LEU A 299 -5.51 20.29 17.76
C LEU A 299 -5.06 21.51 18.60
N PRO A 300 -3.81 22.03 18.49
CA PRO A 300 -3.40 23.23 19.22
C PRO A 300 -4.19 24.51 18.83
N GLN A 301 -4.87 24.49 17.68
CA GLN A 301 -5.59 25.64 17.14
C GLN A 301 -7.10 25.58 17.39
N LEU A 302 -7.60 24.46 17.91
CA LEU A 302 -9.03 24.17 18.03
C LEU A 302 -9.46 24.03 19.50
N PRO A 303 -10.58 24.65 19.90
CA PRO A 303 -11.29 24.23 21.10
C PRO A 303 -11.68 22.75 21.01
N ALA A 304 -11.74 22.06 22.16
CA ALA A 304 -12.05 20.63 22.19
C ALA A 304 -13.38 20.27 21.50
N ALA A 305 -14.40 21.13 21.62
CA ALA A 305 -15.69 20.94 20.96
C ALA A 305 -15.60 21.01 19.42
N ASP A 306 -14.79 21.94 18.89
CA ASP A 306 -14.57 22.05 17.44
C ASP A 306 -13.76 20.86 16.93
N ALA A 307 -12.71 20.46 17.65
CA ALA A 307 -11.91 19.29 17.33
C ALA A 307 -12.77 18.01 17.28
N GLN A 308 -13.61 17.79 18.28
CA GLN A 308 -14.51 16.63 18.33
C GLN A 308 -15.51 16.63 17.16
N ARG A 309 -16.10 17.78 16.84
CA ARG A 309 -17.04 17.91 15.71
C ARG A 309 -16.38 17.65 14.36
N LEU A 310 -15.10 17.99 14.22
CA LEU A 310 -14.28 17.70 13.03
C LEU A 310 -13.74 16.25 13.01
N GLY A 311 -14.06 15.44 14.02
CA GLY A 311 -13.59 14.06 14.14
C GLY A 311 -12.13 13.93 14.60
N LEU A 312 -11.54 14.99 15.15
CA LEU A 312 -10.18 15.01 15.66
C LEU A 312 -10.20 14.76 17.18
N ASP A 313 -10.07 13.50 17.59
CA ASP A 313 -9.97 13.14 19.02
C ASP A 313 -8.51 13.28 19.48
N ALA A 314 -8.23 14.02 20.56
CA ALA A 314 -6.86 14.16 21.08
C ALA A 314 -6.28 12.88 21.71
N ARG A 315 -7.12 11.89 22.02
CA ARG A 315 -6.70 10.61 22.64
C ARG A 315 -6.26 9.58 21.63
N ASP A 316 -6.59 9.76 20.35
CA ASP A 316 -6.18 8.85 19.30
C ASP A 316 -4.65 8.90 19.11
N SER A 317 -4.03 7.77 18.81
CA SER A 317 -2.63 7.69 18.41
C SER A 317 -2.53 6.72 17.24
N ILE A 318 -1.42 6.73 16.50
CA ILE A 318 -1.19 5.75 15.43
C ILE A 318 -1.39 4.33 15.98
N GLU A 319 -0.87 4.03 17.17
CA GLU A 319 -1.02 2.75 17.86
C GLU A 319 -2.46 2.37 18.19
N SER A 320 -3.26 3.30 18.74
CA SER A 320 -4.65 3.00 19.10
C SER A 320 -5.48 2.74 17.84
N ARG A 321 -5.21 3.51 16.77
CA ARG A 321 -5.90 3.40 15.48
C ARG A 321 -5.52 2.12 14.74
N LEU A 322 -4.25 1.74 14.73
CA LEU A 322 -3.78 0.44 14.23
C LEU A 322 -4.54 -0.73 14.89
N ARG A 323 -4.70 -0.71 16.21
CA ARG A 323 -5.50 -1.72 16.94
C ARG A 323 -6.99 -1.66 16.60
N GLY A 324 -7.49 -0.47 16.26
CA GLY A 324 -8.86 -0.24 15.82
C GLY A 324 -9.24 -0.95 14.52
N PHE A 325 -8.26 -1.30 13.67
CA PHE A 325 -8.52 -2.02 12.41
C PHE A 325 -9.30 -3.32 12.61
N ALA A 326 -9.08 -4.03 13.71
CA ALA A 326 -9.81 -5.26 14.02
C ALA A 326 -11.34 -5.05 14.10
N GLY A 327 -11.78 -3.86 14.52
CA GLY A 327 -13.19 -3.49 14.51
C GLY A 327 -13.74 -3.31 13.08
N LEU A 328 -12.98 -2.64 12.22
CA LEU A 328 -13.33 -2.48 10.80
C LEU A 328 -13.40 -3.83 10.10
N GLN A 329 -12.39 -4.69 10.32
CA GLN A 329 -12.34 -6.04 9.77
C GLN A 329 -13.58 -6.85 10.15
N ARG A 330 -13.97 -6.87 11.44
CA ARG A 330 -15.19 -7.59 11.88
C ARG A 330 -16.46 -7.03 11.24
N SER A 331 -16.55 -5.71 11.08
CA SER A 331 -17.69 -5.06 10.44
C SER A 331 -17.82 -5.46 8.97
N VAL A 332 -16.72 -5.41 8.22
CA VAL A 332 -16.66 -5.82 6.81
C VAL A 332 -16.96 -7.32 6.68
N ALA A 333 -16.33 -8.17 7.49
CA ALA A 333 -16.58 -9.61 7.48
C ALA A 333 -18.05 -9.95 7.77
N GLY A 334 -18.67 -9.24 8.70
CA GLY A 334 -20.09 -9.38 9.04
C GLY A 334 -21.05 -9.01 7.90
N SER A 335 -20.59 -8.26 6.90
CA SER A 335 -21.40 -7.88 5.73
C SER A 335 -21.46 -8.94 4.63
N ALA A 336 -20.65 -10.02 4.74
CA ALA A 336 -20.55 -11.07 3.73
C ALA A 336 -21.91 -11.65 3.26
N PRO A 337 -22.88 -11.96 4.16
CA PRO A 337 -24.17 -12.49 3.72
C PRO A 337 -24.97 -11.50 2.84
N GLN A 338 -24.88 -10.19 3.13
CA GLN A 338 -25.57 -9.19 2.33
C GLN A 338 -24.84 -8.93 1.01
N LEU A 339 -23.50 -8.86 1.03
CA LEU A 339 -22.69 -8.69 -0.17
C LEU A 339 -22.79 -9.88 -1.12
N ALA A 340 -22.97 -11.09 -0.61
CA ALA A 340 -23.15 -12.30 -1.43
C ALA A 340 -24.35 -12.18 -2.36
N GLN A 341 -25.47 -11.62 -1.89
CA GLN A 341 -26.67 -11.43 -2.71
C GLN A 341 -26.40 -10.49 -3.90
N TRP A 342 -25.64 -9.42 -3.67
CA TRP A 342 -25.24 -8.48 -4.72
C TRP A 342 -24.22 -9.09 -5.66
N THR A 343 -23.25 -9.84 -5.14
CA THR A 343 -22.22 -10.54 -5.92
C THR A 343 -22.86 -11.55 -6.88
N VAL A 344 -23.84 -12.33 -6.41
CA VAL A 344 -24.57 -13.28 -7.26
C VAL A 344 -25.37 -12.56 -8.35
N ARG A 345 -26.04 -11.45 -8.02
CA ARG A 345 -26.79 -10.66 -9.01
C ARG A 345 -25.89 -10.04 -10.07
N GLU A 346 -24.74 -9.50 -9.67
CA GLU A 346 -23.75 -8.97 -10.59
C GLU A 346 -23.21 -10.07 -11.51
N ALA A 347 -22.83 -11.22 -10.96
CA ALA A 347 -22.37 -12.37 -11.75
C ALA A 347 -23.41 -12.85 -12.77
N GLN A 348 -24.69 -12.90 -12.37
CA GLN A 348 -25.80 -13.24 -13.28
C GLN A 348 -25.97 -12.20 -14.39
N ALA A 349 -25.88 -10.90 -14.07
CA ALA A 349 -25.97 -9.85 -15.08
C ALA A 349 -24.87 -9.97 -16.15
N TYR A 350 -23.62 -10.22 -15.73
CA TYR A 350 -22.53 -10.47 -16.67
C TYR A 350 -22.74 -11.75 -17.50
N ALA A 351 -23.22 -12.83 -16.88
CA ALA A 351 -23.53 -14.08 -17.58
C ALA A 351 -24.63 -13.90 -18.63
N ASP A 352 -25.59 -13.01 -18.38
CA ASP A 352 -26.67 -12.64 -19.30
C ASP A 352 -26.22 -11.66 -20.40
N GLY A 353 -24.93 -11.31 -20.46
CA GLY A 353 -24.39 -10.39 -21.47
C GLY A 353 -24.77 -8.93 -21.24
N ARG A 354 -25.19 -8.56 -20.02
CA ARG A 354 -25.47 -7.17 -19.65
C ARG A 354 -24.21 -6.57 -19.03
N HIS A 355 -23.39 -5.93 -19.86
CA HIS A 355 -22.19 -5.18 -19.47
C HIS A 355 -22.37 -3.68 -19.70
#